data_AF-A0A2M8CG40-F1
#
_entry.id   AF-A0A2M8CG40-F1
#
_cell.length_a   1.000
_cell.length_b   1.000
_cell.length_c   1.000
_cell.angle_alpha   90.00
_cell.angle_beta   90.00
_cell.angle_gamma   90.00
#
_symmetry.space_group_name_H-M   'P 1'
#
loop_
_entity.id
_entity.type
_entity.pdbx_description
1 polymer ?
#
loop_
_entity_poly.entity_id
_entity_poly.type
_entity_poly.pdbx_seq_one_letter_code
_entity_poly.pdbx_strand_id
1 'polypeptide(L)'
;WIGLSVLLISWGSTGHYKINTASGLSFNSEMAQFNSWISTLADYASEADHRKAWDPTEGPKHYIDIDNYPEFISNGFIAQTWDSVILVHGAAFVYDNGILPWATMITFDSLESCFERRDWDKAVLFA
;
A
#
# COMPACT_ATOMS: atom_id res chain seq x y z
N TRP A 1 -18.04 -19.39 -17.59
CA TRP A 1 -18.49 -18.43 -16.56
C TRP A 1 -17.36 -18.06 -15.59
N ILE A 2 -16.16 -17.71 -16.10
CA ILE A 2 -15.02 -17.27 -15.27
C ILE A 2 -14.57 -15.93 -15.83
N GLY A 3 -15.37 -14.89 -15.61
CA GLY A 3 -15.08 -13.56 -16.18
C GLY A 3 -15.59 -12.38 -15.38
N LEU A 4 -16.20 -12.60 -14.22
CA LEU A 4 -16.86 -11.53 -13.46
C LEU A 4 -16.42 -11.39 -11.99
N SER A 5 -15.56 -12.29 -11.49
CA SER A 5 -15.12 -12.25 -10.08
C SER A 5 -13.95 -11.28 -9.84
N VAL A 6 -13.27 -10.80 -10.88
CA VAL A 6 -12.10 -9.90 -10.77
C VAL A 6 -12.51 -8.42 -10.63
N LEU A 7 -13.79 -8.08 -10.84
CA LEU A 7 -14.28 -6.69 -10.75
C LEU A 7 -14.73 -6.27 -9.35
N LEU A 8 -14.71 -7.16 -8.35
CA LEU A 8 -15.40 -6.96 -7.07
C LEU A 8 -14.50 -6.99 -5.83
N ILE A 9 -13.17 -7.03 -5.98
CA ILE A 9 -12.25 -7.15 -4.83
C ILE A 9 -11.26 -5.98 -4.71
N SER A 10 -11.27 -5.03 -5.65
CA SER A 10 -10.56 -3.75 -5.50
C SER A 10 -11.54 -2.66 -5.09
N TRP A 11 -11.15 -1.79 -4.15
CA TRP A 11 -11.91 -0.60 -3.76
C TRP A 11 -12.22 0.32 -4.95
N GLY A 12 -11.39 0.27 -5.99
CA GLY A 12 -11.48 1.12 -7.18
C GLY A 12 -11.32 2.59 -6.83
N SER A 13 -11.38 3.47 -7.84
CA SER A 13 -11.13 4.90 -7.63
C SER A 13 -12.04 5.52 -6.57
N THR A 14 -13.33 5.17 -6.59
CA THR A 14 -14.31 5.65 -5.60
C THR A 14 -13.96 5.22 -4.17
N GLY A 15 -13.54 3.98 -3.96
CA GLY A 15 -13.21 3.48 -2.62
C GLY A 15 -11.93 4.11 -2.09
N HIS A 16 -10.89 4.17 -2.92
CA HIS A 16 -9.62 4.84 -2.59
C HIS A 16 -9.84 6.32 -2.23
N TYR A 17 -10.63 7.06 -3.03
CA TYR A 17 -10.97 8.46 -2.76
C TYR A 17 -11.69 8.63 -1.41
N LYS A 18 -12.71 7.80 -1.15
CA LYS A 18 -13.51 7.88 0.08
C LYS A 18 -12.70 7.56 1.33
N ILE A 19 -11.87 6.52 1.28
CA ILE A 19 -11.00 6.11 2.40
C ILE A 19 -10.00 7.23 2.72
N ASN A 20 -9.34 7.79 1.71
CA ASN A 20 -8.37 8.88 1.92
C ASN A 20 -9.03 10.16 2.44
N THR A 21 -10.19 10.53 1.90
CA THR A 21 -10.98 11.66 2.42
C THR A 21 -11.33 11.44 3.90
N ALA A 22 -11.84 10.26 4.25
CA ALA A 22 -12.24 9.93 5.62
C ALA A 22 -11.05 9.87 6.59
N SER A 23 -9.89 9.39 6.15
CA SER A 23 -8.65 9.39 6.92
C SER A 23 -8.24 10.81 7.30
N GLY A 24 -8.21 11.73 6.33
CA GLY A 24 -7.88 13.13 6.56
C GLY A 24 -8.87 13.86 7.48
N LEU A 25 -10.16 13.55 7.39
CA LEU A 25 -11.18 14.07 8.31
C LEU A 25 -11.07 13.52 9.74
N SER A 26 -10.27 12.47 9.94
CA SER A 26 -10.02 11.84 11.24
C SER A 26 -8.74 12.34 11.91
N PHE A 27 -8.04 13.30 11.31
CA PHE A 27 -6.85 13.92 11.91
C PHE A 27 -7.18 14.63 13.24
N ASN A 28 -6.30 14.44 14.22
CA ASN A 28 -6.41 15.09 15.52
C ASN A 28 -5.80 16.51 15.51
N SER A 29 -5.82 17.19 16.66
CA SER A 29 -5.29 18.55 16.82
C SER A 29 -3.81 18.68 16.43
N GLU A 30 -3.02 17.65 16.67
CA GLU A 30 -1.59 17.58 16.39
C GLU A 30 -1.30 17.49 14.89
N MET A 31 -2.28 17.06 14.09
CA MET A 31 -2.21 16.93 12.65
C MET A 31 -2.94 18.05 11.89
N ALA A 32 -3.42 19.10 12.58
CA ALA A 32 -4.26 20.13 11.98
C ALA A 32 -3.67 20.82 10.74
N GLN A 33 -2.34 20.94 10.66
CA GLN A 33 -1.65 21.51 9.49
C GLN A 33 -1.86 20.67 8.21
N PHE A 34 -2.06 19.35 8.34
CA PHE A 34 -2.28 18.41 7.24
C PHE A 34 -3.73 18.40 6.75
N ASN A 35 -4.65 19.14 7.37
CA ASN A 35 -6.00 19.32 6.83
C ASN A 35 -5.99 19.94 5.42
N SER A 36 -4.95 20.71 5.10
CA SER A 36 -4.73 21.25 3.75
C SER A 36 -4.42 20.18 2.70
N TRP A 37 -4.04 18.96 3.12
CA TRP A 37 -3.68 17.86 2.21
C TRP A 37 -4.87 16.98 1.82
N ILE A 38 -6.02 17.11 2.50
CA ILE A 38 -7.16 16.18 2.35
C ILE A 38 -7.60 16.04 0.88
N SER A 39 -7.69 17.13 0.13
CA SER A 39 -8.07 17.08 -1.29
C SER A 39 -7.02 16.33 -2.11
N THR A 40 -5.73 16.60 -1.89
CA THR A 40 -4.64 15.93 -2.61
C THR A 40 -4.61 14.43 -2.30
N LEU A 41 -4.74 14.06 -1.02
CA LEU A 41 -4.81 12.65 -0.61
C LEU A 41 -5.97 11.92 -1.29
N ALA A 42 -7.14 12.58 -1.39
CA ALA A 42 -8.31 12.00 -2.04
C ALA A 42 -8.14 11.89 -3.56
N ASP A 43 -7.67 12.95 -4.21
CA ASP A 43 -7.53 13.04 -5.67
C ASP A 43 -6.46 12.07 -6.20
N TYR A 44 -5.36 11.88 -5.46
CA TYR A 44 -4.24 11.01 -5.85
C TYR A 44 -4.33 9.60 -5.26
N ALA A 45 -5.41 9.28 -4.53
CA ALA A 45 -5.59 8.00 -3.84
C ALA A 45 -5.49 6.76 -4.76
N SER A 46 -5.74 6.94 -6.05
CA SER A 46 -5.78 5.85 -7.05
C SER A 46 -4.50 5.76 -7.90
N GLU A 47 -3.49 6.59 -7.66
CA GLU A 47 -2.29 6.63 -8.50
C GLU A 47 -1.55 5.29 -8.52
N ALA A 48 -1.52 4.56 -7.40
CA ALA A 48 -0.96 3.21 -7.36
C ALA A 48 -1.67 2.25 -8.34
N ASP A 49 -3.00 2.36 -8.45
CA ASP A 49 -3.76 1.58 -9.42
C ASP A 49 -3.44 2.00 -10.86
N HIS A 50 -3.30 3.30 -11.11
CA HIS A 50 -2.95 3.84 -12.43
C HIS A 50 -1.54 3.41 -12.88
N ARG A 51 -0.59 3.32 -11.96
CA ARG A 51 0.78 2.86 -12.24
C ARG A 51 0.85 1.47 -12.86
N LYS A 52 -0.10 0.57 -12.53
CA LYS A 52 -0.15 -0.80 -13.11
C LYS A 52 -0.24 -0.81 -14.64
N ALA A 53 -0.70 0.28 -15.26
CA ALA A 53 -0.76 0.39 -16.72
C ALA A 53 0.62 0.45 -17.39
N TRP A 54 1.68 0.82 -16.66
CA TRP A 54 3.01 1.04 -17.23
C TRP A 54 4.19 0.55 -16.38
N ASP A 55 4.00 0.34 -15.07
CA ASP A 55 4.97 -0.32 -14.20
C ASP A 55 4.58 -1.80 -14.00
N PRO A 56 5.28 -2.75 -14.64
CA PRO A 56 4.97 -4.17 -14.49
C PRO A 56 5.24 -4.71 -13.07
N THR A 57 6.01 -3.97 -12.26
CA THR A 57 6.31 -4.36 -10.87
C THR A 57 5.26 -3.88 -9.87
N GLU A 58 4.33 -3.02 -10.30
CA GLU A 58 3.34 -2.43 -9.40
C GLU A 58 2.32 -3.45 -8.92
N GLY A 59 1.88 -4.39 -9.76
CA GLY A 59 0.81 -5.35 -9.45
C GLY A 59 1.00 -6.08 -8.11
N PRO A 60 2.14 -6.74 -7.86
CA PRO A 60 2.44 -7.42 -6.60
C PRO A 60 2.39 -6.54 -5.35
N LYS A 61 2.49 -5.21 -5.47
CA LYS A 61 2.44 -4.29 -4.32
C LYS A 61 1.03 -4.09 -3.76
N HIS A 62 0.00 -4.64 -4.41
CA HIS A 62 -1.41 -4.39 -4.09
C HIS A 62 -2.08 -5.51 -3.29
N TYR A 63 -1.37 -6.61 -3.02
CA TYR A 63 -1.92 -7.77 -2.33
C TYR A 63 -0.85 -8.54 -1.56
N ILE A 64 -1.32 -9.46 -0.73
CA ILE A 64 -0.56 -10.59 -0.20
C ILE A 64 -1.49 -11.80 -0.11
N ASP A 65 -1.13 -12.88 -0.79
CA ASP A 65 -1.83 -14.16 -0.74
C ASP A 65 -1.35 -14.94 0.50
N ILE A 66 -1.74 -14.43 1.68
CA ILE A 66 -1.20 -14.86 2.96
C ILE A 66 -1.47 -16.35 3.26
N ASP A 67 -2.53 -16.92 2.69
CA ASP A 67 -2.89 -18.33 2.86
C ASP A 67 -1.88 -19.29 2.22
N ASN A 68 -1.04 -18.81 1.30
CA ASN A 68 0.02 -19.62 0.69
C ASN A 68 1.25 -19.81 1.60
N TYR A 69 1.30 -19.14 2.75
CA TYR A 69 2.36 -19.25 3.75
C TYR A 69 1.95 -20.26 4.85
N PRO A 70 2.50 -21.49 4.89
CA PRO A 70 2.06 -22.52 5.84
C PRO A 70 2.27 -22.14 7.32
N GLU A 71 3.31 -21.35 7.60
CA GLU A 71 3.56 -20.82 8.94
C GLU A 71 2.49 -19.82 9.39
N PHE A 72 1.84 -19.10 8.46
CA PHE A 72 0.70 -18.26 8.79
C PHE A 72 -0.50 -19.09 9.21
N ILE A 73 -0.82 -20.15 8.46
CA ILE A 73 -1.95 -21.03 8.77
C ILE A 73 -1.74 -21.75 10.11
N SER A 74 -0.51 -22.18 10.39
CA SER A 74 -0.19 -22.93 11.61
C SER A 74 -0.01 -22.05 12.84
N ASN A 75 0.59 -20.86 12.68
CA ASN A 75 1.04 -20.04 13.81
C ASN A 75 0.42 -18.63 13.85
N GLY A 76 -0.26 -18.21 12.78
CA GLY A 76 -0.87 -16.88 12.65
C GLY A 76 0.10 -15.76 12.25
N PHE A 77 1.35 -16.07 11.87
CA PHE A 77 2.33 -15.07 11.43
C PHE A 77 3.32 -15.63 10.41
N ILE A 78 3.93 -14.73 9.63
CA ILE A 78 5.07 -14.99 8.73
C ILE A 78 6.29 -14.19 9.19
N ALA A 79 7.46 -14.51 8.63
CA ALA A 79 8.63 -13.65 8.78
C ALA A 79 8.32 -12.22 8.29
N GLN A 80 8.52 -11.22 9.15
CA GLN A 80 8.03 -9.86 8.89
C GLN A 80 9.03 -8.99 8.11
N THR A 81 10.32 -9.28 8.18
CA THR A 81 11.33 -8.51 7.41
C THR A 81 11.50 -9.10 6.02
N TRP A 82 11.80 -8.23 5.05
CA TRP A 82 12.05 -8.62 3.66
C TRP A 82 13.13 -9.70 3.57
N ASP A 83 14.29 -9.47 4.19
CA ASP A 83 15.40 -10.42 4.16
C ASP A 83 15.02 -11.78 4.76
N SER A 84 14.22 -11.79 5.83
CA SER A 84 13.81 -13.03 6.49
C SER A 84 12.80 -13.82 5.66
N VAL A 85 11.78 -13.16 5.08
CA VAL A 85 10.77 -13.87 4.27
C VAL A 85 11.40 -14.41 2.99
N ILE A 86 12.34 -13.67 2.39
CA ILE A 86 13.08 -14.10 1.21
C ILE A 86 14.02 -15.26 1.54
N LEU A 87 14.66 -15.24 2.72
CA LEU A 87 15.50 -16.35 3.17
C LEU A 87 14.70 -17.65 3.33
N VAL A 88 13.46 -17.56 3.82
CA VAL A 88 12.60 -18.73 4.07
C VAL A 88 11.98 -19.27 2.76
N HIS A 89 11.43 -18.41 1.91
CA HIS A 89 10.61 -18.82 0.76
C HIS A 89 11.24 -18.57 -0.61
N GLY A 90 12.29 -17.76 -0.68
CA GLY A 90 12.90 -17.30 -1.92
C GLY A 90 12.12 -16.17 -2.59
N ALA A 91 12.83 -15.35 -3.36
CA ALA A 91 12.26 -14.13 -3.95
C ALA A 91 11.10 -14.40 -4.92
N ALA A 92 11.23 -15.39 -5.80
CA ALA A 92 10.19 -15.70 -6.78
C ALA A 92 8.84 -16.00 -6.11
N PHE A 93 8.84 -16.85 -5.08
CA PHE A 93 7.65 -17.16 -4.32
C PHE A 93 7.05 -15.91 -3.65
N VAL A 94 7.87 -15.09 -3.00
CA VAL A 94 7.39 -13.89 -2.28
C VAL A 94 6.78 -12.87 -3.26
N TYR A 95 7.40 -12.66 -4.43
CA TYR A 95 6.84 -11.78 -5.45
C TYR A 95 5.55 -12.33 -6.07
N ASP A 96 5.50 -13.62 -6.39
CA ASP A 96 4.32 -14.25 -6.98
C ASP A 96 3.10 -14.18 -6.03
N ASN A 97 3.35 -14.26 -4.72
CA ASN A 97 2.33 -14.20 -3.66
C ASN A 97 2.03 -12.78 -3.15
N GLY A 98 2.58 -11.74 -3.78
CA GLY A 98 2.31 -10.35 -3.40
C GLY A 98 3.13 -9.86 -2.21
N ILE A 99 3.46 -8.56 -2.27
CA ILE A 99 4.43 -7.89 -1.41
C ILE A 99 3.88 -6.65 -0.70
N LEU A 100 2.54 -6.50 -0.63
CA LEU A 100 1.88 -5.32 -0.05
C LEU A 100 2.41 -4.89 1.32
N PRO A 101 2.69 -5.79 2.30
CA PRO A 101 3.21 -5.36 3.59
C PRO A 101 4.55 -4.61 3.49
N TRP A 102 5.46 -5.09 2.65
CA TRP A 102 6.78 -4.48 2.47
C TRP A 102 6.74 -3.24 1.58
N ALA A 103 5.86 -3.23 0.57
CA ALA A 103 5.63 -2.04 -0.25
C ALA A 103 5.05 -0.87 0.58
N THR A 104 4.18 -1.18 1.54
CA THR A 104 3.67 -0.21 2.53
C THR A 104 4.80 0.39 3.34
N MET A 105 5.71 -0.44 3.87
CA MET A 105 6.87 0.04 4.64
C MET A 105 7.78 0.95 3.81
N ILE A 106 8.10 0.58 2.57
CA ILE A 106 8.93 1.41 1.67
C ILE A 106 8.28 2.78 1.40
N THR A 107 6.95 2.80 1.26
CA THR A 107 6.17 4.04 1.06
C THR A 107 6.22 4.91 2.31
N PHE A 108 6.05 4.30 3.50
CA PHE A 108 6.18 4.97 4.78
C PHE A 108 7.59 5.55 5.00
N ASP A 109 8.64 4.79 4.71
CA ASP A 109 10.04 5.25 4.83
C ASP A 109 10.31 6.44 3.88
N SER A 110 9.66 6.44 2.71
CA SER A 110 9.73 7.55 1.75
C SER A 110 9.02 8.81 2.26
N LEU A 111 7.88 8.65 2.93
CA LEU A 111 7.16 9.73 3.61
C LEU A 111 7.99 10.33 4.73
N GLU A 112 8.53 9.49 5.63
CA GLU A 112 9.40 9.91 6.74
C GLU A 112 10.62 10.68 6.20
N SER A 113 11.28 10.14 5.19
CA SER A 113 12.40 10.78 4.51
C SER A 113 12.04 12.17 3.94
N CYS A 114 10.82 12.36 3.42
CA CYS A 114 10.37 13.68 2.95
C CYS A 114 10.13 14.64 4.12
N PHE A 115 9.56 14.16 5.22
CA PHE A 115 9.36 14.94 6.45
C PHE A 115 10.69 15.42 7.04
N GLU A 116 11.69 14.54 7.14
CA GLU A 116 13.03 14.90 7.64
C GLU A 116 13.68 16.04 6.84
N ARG A 117 13.50 16.01 5.51
CA ARG A 117 14.00 17.05 4.60
C ARG A 117 13.08 18.25 4.46
N ARG A 118 11.90 18.24 5.09
CA ARG A 118 10.83 19.26 4.94
C ARG A 118 10.36 19.45 3.50
N ASP A 119 10.37 18.36 2.72
CA ASP A 119 9.93 18.31 1.33
C ASP A 119 8.41 18.02 1.28
N TRP A 120 7.60 19.02 1.63
CA TRP A 120 6.16 18.87 1.81
C TRP A 120 5.40 18.56 0.52
N ASP A 121 5.83 19.15 -0.60
CA ASP A 121 5.23 18.96 -1.92
C ASP A 121 5.35 17.50 -2.37
N LYS A 122 6.44 16.82 -1.99
CA LYS A 122 6.62 15.40 -2.26
C LYS A 122 6.01 14.52 -1.17
N ALA A 123 6.06 14.94 0.09
CA ALA A 123 5.53 14.20 1.22
C ALA A 123 4.05 13.86 1.04
N VAL A 124 3.23 14.81 0.58
CA VAL A 124 1.79 14.60 0.36
C VAL A 124 1.48 13.48 -0.65
N LEU A 125 2.41 13.15 -1.55
CA LEU A 125 2.23 12.07 -2.53
C LEU A 125 2.57 10.67 -1.98
N PHE A 126 3.22 10.60 -0.82
CA PHE A 126 3.52 9.36 -0.10
C PHE A 126 2.68 9.18 1.18
N ALA A 127 1.88 10.19 1.53
CA ALA A 127 1.10 10.28 2.76
C ALA A 127 -0.23 9.51 2.70
#